data_AF-A0A5W2GZS2-F1
#
_entry.id   AF-A0A5W2GZS2-F1
#
_cell.length_a   1.000
_cell.length_b   1.000
_cell.length_c   1.000
_cell.angle_alpha   90.00
_cell.angle_beta   90.00
_cell.angle_gamma   90.00
#
_symmetry.space_group_name_H-M   'P 1'
#
loop_
_entity.id
_entity.type
_entity.pdbx_description
1 polymer ?
#
loop_
_entity_poly.entity_id
_entity_poly.type
_entity_poly.pdbx_seq_one_letter_code
_entity_poly.pdbx_strand_id
1 'polypeptide(L)'
;MAINNSAQKFIARNRAPRVQIEYDVEIYGSEKKIELPFVMAVLADLAGKPREELPPVTDRKFLDIDIDNFNERMKAIAPRVA
;
A
#
# COMPACT_ATOMS: atom_id res chain seq x y z
N MET A 1 9.91 -17.80 4.17
CA MET A 1 11.26 -18.07 3.61
C MET A 1 11.76 -16.79 2.96
N ALA A 2 12.64 -16.03 3.62
CA ALA A 2 13.23 -14.84 2.99
C ALA A 2 14.17 -15.30 1.88
N ILE A 3 13.92 -14.86 0.65
CA ILE A 3 14.78 -15.17 -0.49
C ILE A 3 16.02 -14.28 -0.36
N ASN A 4 16.97 -14.69 0.49
CA ASN A 4 18.20 -13.96 0.74
C ASN A 4 19.17 -14.18 -0.44
N ASN A 5 18.98 -13.41 -1.51
CA ASN A 5 19.90 -13.30 -2.64
C ASN A 5 21.13 -12.47 -2.24
N SER A 6 21.91 -12.96 -1.28
CA SER A 6 23.19 -12.32 -0.92
C SER A 6 24.24 -12.61 -2.00
N ALA A 7 25.05 -11.60 -2.33
CA ALA A 7 26.14 -11.76 -3.29
C ALA A 7 27.14 -12.84 -2.84
N GLN A 8 27.30 -13.03 -1.52
CA GLN A 8 28.10 -14.09 -0.92
C GLN A 8 27.56 -15.48 -1.28
N LYS A 9 26.24 -15.71 -1.17
CA LYS A 9 25.59 -16.99 -1.57
C LYS A 9 25.61 -17.20 -3.10
N PHE A 10 25.71 -16.14 -3.89
CA PHE A 10 25.94 -16.26 -5.33
C PHE A 10 27.38 -16.71 -5.66
N ILE A 11 28.40 -16.14 -5.03
CA ILE A 11 29.81 -16.51 -5.23
C ILE A 11 30.08 -17.96 -4.80
N ALA A 12 29.44 -18.43 -3.71
CA ALA A 12 29.50 -19.83 -3.29
C ALA A 12 29.07 -20.82 -4.40
N ARG A 13 28.05 -20.47 -5.16
CA ARG A 13 27.44 -21.35 -6.18
C ARG A 13 28.19 -21.33 -7.52
N ASN A 14 28.78 -20.21 -7.90
CA ASN A 14 29.36 -20.05 -9.24
C ASN A 14 30.87 -20.37 -9.28
N ARG A 15 31.65 -19.94 -8.27
CA ARG A 15 33.10 -20.25 -8.09
C ARG A 15 33.53 -20.01 -6.64
N ALA A 16 33.42 -21.03 -5.79
CA ALA A 16 33.77 -20.90 -4.38
C ALA A 16 35.28 -20.62 -4.16
N PRO A 17 35.66 -19.55 -3.44
CA PRO A 17 37.04 -19.28 -3.06
C PRO A 17 37.53 -20.27 -1.99
N ARG A 18 38.86 -20.38 -1.81
CA ARG A 18 39.45 -21.32 -0.83
C ARG A 18 39.06 -21.01 0.62
N VAL A 19 38.74 -19.75 0.93
CA VAL A 19 38.16 -19.33 2.20
C VAL A 19 36.99 -18.42 1.87
N GLN A 20 35.83 -18.73 2.42
CA GLN A 20 34.61 -17.96 2.23
C GLN A 20 34.02 -17.62 3.60
N ILE A 21 33.72 -16.34 3.81
CA ILE A 21 33.07 -15.84 5.02
C ILE A 21 31.68 -15.37 4.61
N GLU A 22 30.65 -15.89 5.27
CA GLU A 22 29.27 -15.48 5.09
C GLU A 22 28.71 -14.90 6.38
N TYR A 23 27.75 -14.00 6.22
CA TYR A 23 26.94 -13.50 7.31
C TYR A 23 25.51 -13.95 7.05
N ASP A 24 25.06 -14.92 7.83
CA ASP A 24 23.67 -15.35 7.83
C ASP A 24 23.02 -14.87 9.12
N VAL A 25 21.83 -14.28 8.99
CA VAL A 25 21.06 -13.83 10.15
C VAL A 25 20.20 -15.01 10.58
N GLU A 26 20.66 -15.72 11.61
CA GLU A 26 19.93 -16.84 12.18
C GLU A 26 18.73 -16.32 12.98
N ILE A 27 17.54 -16.48 12.40
CA ILE A 27 16.31 -15.93 12.96
C ILE A 27 15.56 -16.90 13.89
N TYR A 28 16.09 -18.09 14.23
CA TYR A 28 15.49 -19.06 15.17
C TYR A 28 13.95 -19.26 15.03
N GLY A 29 13.42 -19.19 13.80
CA GLY A 29 11.98 -19.29 13.55
C GLY A 29 11.16 -18.08 14.02
N SER A 30 11.79 -16.91 14.17
CA SER A 30 11.14 -15.68 14.62
C SER A 30 9.92 -15.37 13.76
N GLU A 31 8.81 -15.09 14.44
CA GLU A 31 7.58 -14.71 13.78
C GLU A 31 7.81 -13.39 13.05
N LYS A 32 7.72 -13.44 11.71
CA LYS A 32 7.73 -12.24 10.90
C LYS A 32 6.43 -11.49 11.20
N LYS A 33 6.54 -10.37 11.92
CA LYS A 33 5.42 -9.43 12.07
C LYS A 33 5.04 -8.92 10.68
N ILE A 34 3.79 -9.19 10.29
CA ILE A 34 3.18 -8.56 9.12
C ILE A 34 2.36 -7.40 9.67
N GLU A 35 2.73 -6.20 9.26
CA GLU A 35 1.94 -5.01 9.56
C GLU A 35 0.76 -4.96 8.58
N LEU A 36 -0.44 -5.17 9.10
CA LEU A 36 -1.67 -5.02 8.32
C LEU A 36 -2.23 -3.62 8.58
N PRO A 37 -2.24 -2.71 7.59
CA PRO A 37 -2.82 -1.39 7.80
C PRO A 37 -4.32 -1.49 8.02
N PHE A 38 -4.81 -0.78 9.03
CA PHE A 38 -6.24 -0.63 9.27
C PHE A 38 -6.76 0.53 8.41
N VAL A 39 -7.56 0.23 7.39
CA VAL A 39 -8.16 1.21 6.49
C VAL A 39 -9.67 1.26 6.74
N MET A 40 -10.22 2.46 6.90
CA MET A 40 -11.64 2.68 7.13
C MET A 40 -12.30 3.21 5.86
N ALA A 41 -13.36 2.53 5.43
CA ALA A 41 -14.23 3.01 4.34
C ALA A 41 -15.36 3.88 4.91
N VAL A 42 -15.58 5.05 4.31
CA VAL A 42 -16.67 5.96 4.66
C VAL A 42 -17.59 6.11 3.45
N LEU A 43 -18.89 5.86 3.65
CA LEU A 43 -19.94 6.08 2.66
C LEU A 43 -20.83 7.23 3.13
N ALA A 44 -20.90 8.30 2.35
CA ALA A 44 -21.69 9.48 2.66
C ALA A 44 -22.25 10.12 1.38
N ASP A 45 -23.40 10.78 1.51
CA ASP A 45 -23.89 11.70 0.48
C ASP A 45 -23.13 13.01 0.59
N LEU A 46 -22.12 13.17 -0.28
CA LEU A 46 -21.24 14.33 -0.28
C LEU A 46 -21.60 15.34 -1.36
N ALA A 47 -22.33 14.95 -2.41
CA ALA A 47 -22.59 15.83 -3.56
C ALA A 47 -23.86 16.69 -3.37
N GLY A 48 -24.84 16.20 -2.58
CA GLY A 48 -26.12 16.88 -2.36
C GLY A 48 -26.97 16.93 -3.63
N LYS A 49 -27.17 18.13 -4.20
CA LYS A 49 -27.94 18.39 -5.43
C LYS A 49 -27.02 18.76 -6.60
N PRO A 50 -26.34 17.78 -7.22
CA PRO A 50 -25.40 18.04 -8.31
C PRO A 50 -26.13 18.61 -9.54
N ARG A 51 -25.40 19.37 -10.38
CA ARG A 51 -25.92 19.87 -11.66
C ARG A 51 -26.04 18.78 -12.71
N GLU A 52 -25.11 17.83 -12.66
CA GLU A 52 -25.03 16.69 -13.56
C GLU A 52 -25.39 15.43 -12.79
N GLU A 53 -25.98 14.46 -13.49
CA GLU A 53 -26.33 13.19 -12.87
C GLU A 53 -25.06 12.42 -12.49
N LEU A 54 -25.01 11.94 -11.25
CA LEU A 54 -23.86 11.20 -10.77
C LEU A 54 -23.82 9.80 -11.39
N PRO A 55 -22.62 9.25 -11.62
CA PRO A 55 -22.47 7.87 -12.07
C PRO A 55 -23.20 6.88 -11.14
N PRO A 56 -23.61 5.71 -11.64
CA PRO A 56 -24.12 4.62 -10.81
C PRO A 56 -23.18 4.30 -9.65
N VAL A 57 -23.73 3.85 -8.52
CA VAL A 57 -22.93 3.55 -7.31
C VAL A 57 -21.85 2.50 -7.58
N THR A 58 -22.11 1.53 -8.47
CA THR A 58 -21.15 0.50 -8.88
C THR A 58 -19.89 1.06 -9.56
N ASP A 59 -20.00 2.24 -10.15
CA ASP A 59 -18.92 2.87 -10.92
C ASP A 59 -18.13 3.87 -10.06
N ARG A 60 -18.60 4.15 -8.83
CA ARG A 60 -17.94 5.04 -7.87
C ARG A 60 -16.88 4.26 -7.09
N LYS A 61 -15.62 4.67 -7.24
CA LYS A 61 -14.50 4.09 -6.50
C LYS A 61 -14.31 4.76 -5.15
N PHE A 62 -13.79 4.01 -4.17
CA PHE A 62 -13.23 4.61 -2.97
C PHE A 62 -12.03 5.47 -3.35
N LEU A 63 -11.97 6.66 -2.75
CA LEU A 63 -10.87 7.60 -2.91
C LEU A 63 -10.23 7.78 -1.53
N ASP A 64 -8.91 7.83 -1.51
CA ASP A 64 -8.18 8.15 -0.30
C ASP A 64 -8.40 9.63 0.05
N ILE A 65 -8.76 9.86 1.31
CA ILE A 65 -8.98 11.18 1.91
C ILE A 65 -8.02 11.32 3.10
N ASP A 66 -7.21 12.36 3.05
CA ASP A 66 -6.31 12.77 4.13
C ASP A 66 -6.38 14.30 4.30
N ILE A 67 -5.61 14.84 5.25
CA ILE A 67 -5.59 16.27 5.57
C ILE A 67 -4.98 17.08 4.41
N ASP A 68 -4.07 16.49 3.65
CA ASP A 68 -3.33 17.16 2.58
C ASP A 68 -4.18 17.31 1.31
N ASN A 69 -5.05 16.33 1.04
CA ASN A 69 -5.88 16.27 -0.17
C ASN A 69 -7.35 16.63 0.06
N PHE A 70 -7.78 16.88 1.31
CA PHE A 70 -9.18 17.12 1.65
C PHE A 70 -9.83 18.21 0.78
N ASN A 71 -9.18 19.37 0.65
CA ASN A 71 -9.72 20.49 -0.12
C ASN A 71 -9.81 20.18 -1.62
N GLU A 72 -8.85 19.42 -2.16
CA GLU A 72 -8.88 18.97 -3.55
C GLU A 72 -10.03 17.99 -3.78
N ARG A 73 -10.22 17.03 -2.86
CA ARG A 73 -11.34 16.09 -2.89
C ARG A 73 -12.69 16.79 -2.82
N MET A 74 -12.85 17.75 -1.91
CA MET A 74 -14.07 18.53 -1.79
C MET A 74 -14.35 19.36 -3.06
N LYS A 75 -13.31 19.93 -3.67
CA LYS A 75 -13.44 20.66 -4.94
C LYS A 75 -13.85 19.75 -6.09
N ALA A 76 -13.29 18.53 -6.17
CA ALA A 76 -13.62 17.55 -7.21
C ALA A 76 -15.05 17.00 -7.06
N ILE A 77 -15.53 16.81 -5.83
CA ILE A 77 -16.93 16.41 -5.54
C ILE A 77 -17.91 17.52 -5.95
N ALA A 78 -17.49 18.79 -5.85
CA ALA A 78 -18.30 19.97 -6.15
C ALA A 78 -19.69 19.94 -5.44
N PRO A 79 -19.72 19.81 -4.11
CA PRO A 79 -20.96 19.70 -3.33
C PRO A 79 -21.88 20.91 -3.55
N ARG A 80 -23.18 20.66 -3.68
CA ARG A 80 -24.16 21.72 -3.95
C ARG A 80 -25.47 21.48 -3.20
N VAL A 81 -26.11 22.57 -2.76
CA VAL A 81 -27.33 22.53 -1.91
C VAL A 81 -28.59 23.01 -2.64
N ALA A 82 -28.45 23.83 -3.69
CA ALA A 82 -29.54 24.47 -4.41
C ALA A 82 -29.67 23.90 -5.82
#